data_AF-A0A453MIS8-F1
#
_entry.id   AF-A0A453MIS8-F1
#
_cell.length_a   1.000
_cell.length_b   1.000
_cell.length_c   1.000
_cell.angle_alpha   90.00
_cell.angle_beta   90.00
_cell.angle_gamma   90.00
#
_symmetry.space_group_name_H-M   'P 1'
#
loop_
_entity.id
_entity.type
_entity.pdbx_description
1 polymer ?
#
loop_
_entity_poly.entity_id
_entity_poly.type
_entity_poly.pdbx_seq_one_letter_code
_entity_poly.pdbx_strand_id
1 'polypeptide(L)'
;QEVDAWDALLQDIALLPMDVEAAADSMTWRLEPSGCFSTKSVYAAIAPSLAPEPFSLIWDIRLPLKIRIFLWQWIRGCLPSGVEVRKRNGPGDGMCP
;
A
#
# COMPACT_ATOMS: atom_id res chain seq x y z
N GLN A 1 -0.96 -0.79 37.56
CA GLN A 1 -0.36 -1.28 36.31
C GLN A 1 -0.56 -0.30 35.16
N GLU A 2 -1.81 0.06 34.81
CA GLU A 2 -2.06 1.09 33.80
C GLU A 2 -1.67 2.51 34.29
N VAL A 3 -2.04 2.84 35.53
CA VAL A 3 -1.68 4.12 36.17
C VAL A 3 -0.16 4.32 36.26
N ASP A 4 0.59 3.26 36.58
CA ASP A 4 2.06 3.33 36.68
C ASP A 4 2.71 3.54 35.30
N ALA A 5 2.13 2.95 34.24
CA ALA A 5 2.59 3.17 32.87
C ALA A 5 2.29 4.59 32.39
N TRP A 6 1.14 5.15 32.79
CA TRP A 6 0.81 6.55 32.54
C TRP A 6 1.75 7.51 33.25
N ASP A 7 2.09 7.24 34.52
CA ASP A 7 2.96 8.10 35.32
C ASP A 7 4.42 8.06 34.81
N ALA A 8 4.90 6.90 34.38
CA ALA A 8 6.19 6.76 33.71
C ALA A 8 6.26 7.57 32.40
N LEU A 9 5.19 7.52 31.58
CA LEU A 9 5.10 8.32 30.36
C LEU A 9 5.14 9.83 30.63
N LEU A 10 4.46 10.29 31.68
CA LEU A 10 4.47 11.71 32.06
C LEU A 10 5.85 12.15 32.53
N GLN A 11 6.57 11.31 33.26
CA GLN A 11 7.96 11.58 33.65
C GLN A 11 8.88 11.67 32.43
N ASP A 12 8.75 10.75 31.48
CA ASP A 12 9.56 10.75 30.25
C ASP A 12 9.29 12.00 29.39
N ILE A 13 8.02 12.41 29.25
CA ILE A 13 7.66 13.63 28.51
C ILE A 13 8.20 14.89 29.21
N ALA A 14 8.18 14.93 30.55
CA ALA A 14 8.69 16.05 31.32
C ALA A 14 10.22 16.23 31.21
N LEU A 15 10.95 15.15 30.88
CA LEU A 15 12.40 15.17 30.67
C LEU A 15 12.80 15.58 29.25
N LEU A 16 11.88 15.57 28.30
CA LEU A 16 12.15 16.10 26.96
C LEU A 16 12.25 17.63 27.07
N PRO A 17 13.35 18.25 26.60
CA PRO A 17 13.43 19.70 26.53
C PRO A 17 12.32 20.17 25.60
N MET A 18 11.25 20.71 26.18
CA MET A 18 10.19 21.35 25.44
C MET A 18 10.79 22.64 24.89
N ASP A 19 11.16 22.61 23.62
CA ASP A 19 11.60 23.80 22.91
C ASP A 19 10.37 24.71 22.71
N VAL A 20 10.06 25.49 23.74
CA VAL A 20 8.95 26.47 23.75
C VAL A 20 9.33 27.72 22.92
N GLU A 21 10.58 27.83 22.49
CA GLU A 21 11.07 28.87 21.58
C GLU A 21 10.68 28.56 20.12
N ALA A 22 9.37 28.57 19.85
CA ALA A 22 8.75 28.89 18.56
C ALA A 22 9.24 28.14 17.29
N ALA A 23 9.83 26.94 17.41
CA ALA A 23 9.97 26.07 16.25
C ALA A 23 8.59 25.46 15.94
N ALA A 24 7.95 25.91 14.85
CA ALA A 24 6.70 25.32 14.40
C ALA A 24 6.90 23.82 14.16
N ASP A 25 6.00 23.00 14.70
CA ASP A 25 6.00 21.56 14.45
C ASP A 25 6.05 21.30 12.94
N SER A 26 7.09 20.58 12.51
CA SER A 26 7.29 20.24 11.10
C SER A 26 7.05 18.75 10.90
N MET A 27 6.10 18.43 10.02
CA MET A 27 5.84 17.06 9.60
C MET A 27 6.75 16.73 8.42
N THR A 28 7.67 15.81 8.62
CA THR A 28 8.58 15.33 7.56
C THR A 28 8.22 13.93 7.10
N TRP A 29 8.24 13.72 5.80
CA TRP A 29 7.97 12.44 5.18
C TRP A 29 9.19 11.52 5.28
N ARG A 30 9.17 10.55 6.19
CA ARG A 30 10.33 9.69 6.48
C ARG A 30 10.71 8.69 5.39
N LEU A 31 9.85 8.50 4.39
CA LEU A 31 10.10 7.55 3.29
C LEU A 31 10.91 8.17 2.14
N GLU A 32 11.19 9.47 2.18
CA GLU A 32 12.02 10.17 1.19
C GLU A 32 13.09 11.02 1.89
N PRO A 33 14.35 11.00 1.44
CA PRO A 33 15.41 11.84 2.02
C PRO A 33 15.12 13.34 1.93
N SER A 34 14.28 13.77 0.98
CA SER A 34 13.83 15.16 0.86
C SER A 34 12.87 15.60 1.96
N GLY A 35 12.31 14.66 2.72
CA GLY A 35 11.24 14.94 3.69
C GLY A 35 9.90 15.31 3.05
N CYS A 36 9.80 15.29 1.72
CA CYS A 36 8.56 15.61 1.00
C CYS A 36 7.72 14.37 0.74
N PHE A 37 6.41 14.52 0.88
CA PHE A 37 5.46 13.48 0.51
C PHE A 37 5.50 13.19 -0.98
N SER A 38 5.45 11.91 -1.34
CA SER A 38 5.18 11.49 -2.71
C SER A 38 4.24 10.27 -2.73
N THR A 39 3.28 10.26 -3.64
CA THR A 39 2.40 9.09 -3.83
C THR A 39 3.23 7.82 -4.09
N LYS A 40 4.34 7.95 -4.83
CA LYS A 40 5.27 6.86 -5.12
C LYS A 40 5.82 6.21 -3.85
N SER A 41 6.37 7.00 -2.93
CA SER A 41 6.98 6.49 -1.70
C SER A 41 5.96 5.88 -0.73
N VAL A 42 4.75 6.45 -0.64
CA VAL A 42 3.62 5.84 0.11
C VAL A 42 3.33 4.44 -0.42
N TYR A 43 3.02 4.33 -1.71
CA TYR A 43 2.60 3.06 -2.30
C TYR A 43 3.72 2.02 -2.28
N ALA A 44 4.97 2.44 -2.42
CA ALA A 44 6.11 1.54 -2.23
C ALA A 44 6.16 0.93 -0.82
N ALA A 45 5.79 1.68 0.22
CA ALA A 45 5.80 1.20 1.60
C ALA A 45 4.57 0.38 1.98
N ILE A 46 3.36 0.78 1.56
CA ILE A 46 2.11 0.12 2.00
C ILE A 46 1.65 -1.00 1.07
N ALA A 47 2.08 -0.96 -0.18
CA ALA A 47 1.74 -1.93 -1.21
C ALA A 47 2.99 -2.28 -2.03
N PRO A 48 4.04 -2.82 -1.38
CA PRO A 48 5.26 -3.19 -2.06
C PRO A 48 4.91 -4.11 -3.24
N SER A 49 5.29 -3.68 -4.44
CA SER A 49 5.08 -4.45 -5.66
C SER A 49 5.85 -5.77 -5.53
N LEU A 50 5.14 -6.85 -5.19
CA LEU A 50 5.68 -8.21 -5.20
C LEU A 50 5.89 -8.76 -6.61
N ALA A 51 5.34 -8.07 -7.61
CA ALA A 51 5.53 -8.48 -8.98
C ALA A 51 6.89 -7.97 -9.47
N PRO A 52 7.67 -8.84 -10.14
CA PRO A 52 8.81 -8.35 -10.90
C PRO A 52 8.35 -7.34 -11.96
N GLU A 53 9.31 -6.76 -12.66
CA GLU A 53 9.14 -5.75 -13.70
C GLU A 53 8.51 -6.20 -15.06
N PRO A 54 7.92 -7.40 -15.33
CA PRO A 54 7.53 -7.72 -16.71
C PRO A 54 6.17 -7.13 -17.13
N PHE A 55 5.52 -6.29 -16.32
CA PHE A 55 4.24 -5.68 -16.72
C PHE A 55 4.42 -4.54 -17.73
N SER A 56 5.59 -3.90 -17.79
CA SER A 56 5.90 -2.89 -18.83
C SER A 56 5.67 -3.47 -20.22
N LEU A 57 6.15 -4.70 -20.47
CA LEU A 57 5.95 -5.42 -21.72
C LEU A 57 4.47 -5.52 -22.12
N ILE A 58 3.56 -5.78 -21.18
CA ILE A 58 2.11 -5.86 -21.49
C ILE A 58 1.60 -4.53 -22.01
N TRP A 59 2.07 -3.43 -21.43
CA TRP A 59 1.60 -2.09 -21.75
C TRP A 59 2.26 -1.51 -23.00
N ASP A 60 3.52 -1.90 -23.27
CA ASP A 60 4.33 -1.45 -24.41
C ASP A 60 3.95 -2.12 -25.73
N ILE A 61 3.36 -3.33 -25.70
CA ILE A 61 2.89 -4.00 -26.92
C ILE A 61 1.67 -3.25 -27.49
N ARG A 62 1.64 -3.11 -28.82
CA ARG A 62 0.51 -2.55 -29.59
C ARG A 62 -0.69 -3.51 -29.65
N LEU A 63 -1.30 -3.77 -28.50
CA LEU A 63 -2.53 -4.56 -28.37
C LEU A 63 -3.72 -3.70 -27.95
N PRO A 64 -4.94 -4.08 -28.35
CA PRO A 64 -6.16 -3.54 -27.76
C PRO A 64 -6.12 -3.61 -26.23
N LEU A 65 -6.63 -2.56 -25.57
CA LEU A 65 -6.62 -2.43 -24.11
C LEU A 65 -7.23 -3.64 -23.39
N LYS A 66 -8.32 -4.20 -23.96
CA LYS A 66 -8.99 -5.37 -23.42
C LYS A 66 -8.06 -6.59 -23.27
N ILE A 67 -7.17 -6.80 -24.23
CA ILE A 67 -6.21 -7.92 -24.21
C ILE A 67 -5.11 -7.65 -23.18
N ARG A 68 -4.62 -6.41 -23.09
CA ARG A 68 -3.62 -6.00 -22.07
C ARG A 68 -4.14 -6.20 -20.66
N ILE A 69 -5.39 -5.80 -20.39
CA ILE A 69 -6.05 -6.02 -19.09
C ILE A 69 -6.18 -7.52 -18.79
N PHE A 70 -6.57 -8.34 -19.77
CA PHE A 70 -6.69 -9.78 -19.61
C PHE A 70 -5.33 -10.44 -19.26
N LEU A 71 -4.26 -10.09 -19.97
CA LEU A 71 -2.91 -10.59 -19.70
C LEU A 71 -2.42 -10.19 -18.31
N TRP A 72 -2.68 -8.94 -17.91
CA TRP A 72 -2.35 -8.46 -16.56
C TRP A 72 -3.09 -9.24 -15.48
N GLN A 73 -4.40 -9.53 -15.66
CA GLN A 73 -5.17 -10.36 -14.74
C GLN A 73 -4.64 -11.80 -14.68
N TRP A 74 -4.27 -12.38 -15.83
CA TRP A 74 -3.74 -13.74 -15.91
C TRP A 74 -2.41 -13.88 -15.16
N ILE A 75 -1.45 -12.98 -15.40
CA ILE A 75 -0.13 -13.03 -14.76
C ILE A 75 -0.23 -12.80 -13.25
N ARG A 76 -1.20 -12.01 -12.78
CA ARG A 76 -1.46 -11.82 -11.35
C ARG A 76 -2.25 -12.98 -10.70
N GLY A 77 -2.69 -13.98 -11.47
CA GLY A 77 -3.59 -15.03 -10.95
C GLY A 77 -4.96 -14.48 -10.52
N CYS A 78 -5.34 -13.32 -11.05
CA CYS A 78 -6.56 -12.58 -10.71
C CYS A 78 -7.61 -12.65 -11.83
N LEU A 79 -7.56 -13.67 -12.69
CA LEU A 79 -8.58 -13.86 -13.70
C LEU A 79 -9.94 -14.08 -13.01
N PRO A 80 -10.99 -13.35 -13.42
CA PRO A 80 -12.34 -13.63 -12.95
C PRO A 80 -12.85 -14.89 -13.65
N SER A 81 -12.44 -16.06 -13.15
CA SER A 81 -12.99 -17.34 -13.56
C SER A 81 -14.26 -17.66 -12.75
N GLY A 82 -15.11 -18.55 -13.26
CA GLY A 82 -16.30 -19.02 -12.53
C GLY A 82 -15.95 -19.60 -11.16
N VAL A 83 -14.79 -20.26 -11.04
CA VAL A 83 -14.31 -20.78 -9.76
C VAL A 83 -13.88 -19.66 -8.80
N GLU A 84 -13.31 -18.55 -9.26
CA GLU A 84 -12.94 -17.43 -8.36
C GLU A 84 -14.17 -16.63 -7.92
N VAL A 85 -15.17 -16.50 -8.81
CA VAL A 85 -16.47 -15.91 -8.49
C VAL A 85 -17.16 -16.72 -7.40
N ARG A 86 -17.17 -18.05 -7.52
CA ARG A 86 -17.75 -18.95 -6.51
C ARG A 86 -17.00 -18.88 -5.17
N LYS A 87 -15.67 -18.82 -5.17
CA LYS A 87 -14.86 -18.64 -3.95
C LYS A 87 -15.21 -17.36 -3.18
N ARG A 88 -15.72 -16.33 -3.85
CA ARG A 88 -16.11 -15.04 -3.26
C ARG A 88 -17.62 -14.91 -3.01
N ASN A 89 -18.36 -16.01 -3.01
CA ASN A 89 -19.83 -16.04 -2.89
C ASN A 89 -20.56 -15.22 -3.97
N GLY A 90 -19.96 -15.07 -5.15
CA GLY A 90 -20.59 -14.41 -6.29
C GLY A 90 -21.59 -15.33 -7.02
N PRO A 91 -22.49 -14.76 -7.84
CA PRO A 91 -23.46 -15.53 -8.60
C PRO A 91 -22.73 -16.36 -9.68
N GLY A 92 -22.75 -17.68 -9.53
CA GLY A 92 -22.14 -18.63 -10.47
C GLY A 92 -22.04 -20.02 -9.87
N ASP A 93 -22.30 -21.06 -10.67
CA ASP A 93 -22.17 -22.47 -10.26
C ASP A 93 -20.71 -22.95 -10.21
N GLY A 94 -19.76 -22.09 -10.58
CA GLY A 94 -18.34 -22.43 -10.68
C GLY A 94 -17.94 -23.00 -12.03
N MET A 95 -18.89 -23.17 -12.95
CA MET A 95 -18.65 -23.61 -14.31
C MET A 95 -18.52 -22.38 -15.22
N CYS A 96 -17.58 -22.43 -16.16
CA CYS A 96 -17.59 -21.53 -17.30
C CYS A 96 -18.52 -22.14 -18.36
N PRO A 97 -19.33 -21.36 -19.10
CA PRO A 97 -20.00 -21.87 -20.30
C PRO A 97 -19.00 -22.44 -21.32
#